data_AF-A0A4R5MF42-F1
#
_entry.id   AF-A0A4R5MF42-F1
#
_cell.length_a   1.000
_cell.length_b   1.000
_cell.length_c   1.000
_cell.angle_alpha   90.00
_cell.angle_beta   90.00
_cell.angle_gamma   90.00
#
_symmetry.space_group_name_H-M   'P 1'
#
loop_
_entity.id
_entity.type
_entity.pdbx_description
1 polymer ?
#
loop_
_entity_poly.entity_id
_entity_poly.type
_entity_poly.pdbx_seq_one_letter_code
_entity_poly.pdbx_strand_id
1 'polypeptide(L)'
;MSRRADFDWETIRAEYEAGSSQVALSKKHGCSRGAIQKHIAAEGWAQDVTPVIQRKVAEKVAGVVAGCSPEKKAAALDEAADRTAAVVTRHRDEWDDHKQLVTNAIAEQDFGKAKLAKITAETLKIRQDGERKAWGLDSGQRTGDINVSINGDDEGVL
;
A
#
# COMPACT_ATOMS: atom_id res chain seq x y z
N MET A 1 3.26 50.37 24.15
CA MET A 1 3.69 48.96 24.21
C MET A 1 2.59 48.11 23.60
N SER A 2 2.82 47.46 22.46
CA SER A 2 1.77 46.72 21.73
C SER A 2 1.47 45.41 22.46
N ARG A 3 0.20 45.18 22.81
CA ARG A 3 -0.29 43.90 23.35
C ARG A 3 0.07 42.79 22.36
N ARG A 4 0.83 41.79 22.80
CA ARG A 4 0.92 40.52 22.06
C ARG A 4 -0.47 39.90 22.13
N ALA A 5 -1.09 39.70 20.98
CA ALA A 5 -2.25 38.83 20.92
C ALA A 5 -1.77 37.42 21.27
N ASP A 6 -2.31 36.85 22.33
CA ASP A 6 -2.05 35.47 22.72
C ASP A 6 -2.81 34.57 21.74
N PHE A 7 -2.13 34.21 20.66
CA PHE A 7 -2.64 33.23 19.71
C PHE A 7 -2.44 31.83 20.30
N ASP A 8 -3.40 30.96 20.05
CA ASP A 8 -3.30 29.54 20.41
C ASP A 8 -2.36 28.81 19.44
N TRP A 9 -1.06 28.90 19.73
CA TRP A 9 -0.01 28.31 18.91
C TRP A 9 -0.03 26.78 18.91
N GLU A 10 -0.56 26.15 19.95
CA GLU A 10 -0.70 24.70 20.02
C GLU A 10 -1.75 24.21 19.01
N THR A 11 -2.92 24.88 18.97
CA THR A 11 -3.95 24.59 17.97
C THR A 11 -3.47 24.92 16.55
N ILE A 12 -2.79 26.06 16.35
CA ILE A 12 -2.23 26.43 15.03
C ILE A 12 -1.20 25.38 14.56
N ARG A 13 -0.35 24.88 15.46
CA ARG A 13 0.64 23.85 15.17
C ARG A 13 -0.04 22.54 14.77
N ALA A 14 -0.99 22.05 15.59
CA ALA A 14 -1.68 20.80 15.32
C ALA A 14 -2.39 20.83 13.95
N GLU A 15 -3.03 21.95 13.60
CA GLU A 15 -3.67 22.11 12.30
C GLU A 15 -2.68 22.23 11.14
N TYR A 16 -1.51 22.85 11.36
CA TYR A 16 -0.42 22.88 10.38
C TYR A 16 0.16 21.49 10.13
N GLU A 17 0.47 20.74 11.20
CA GLU A 17 1.01 19.38 11.14
C GLU A 17 0.00 18.42 10.48
N ALA A 18 -1.31 18.66 10.68
CA ALA A 18 -2.41 17.97 9.98
C ALA A 18 -2.60 18.40 8.50
N GLY A 19 -1.74 19.27 7.97
CA GLY A 19 -1.70 19.62 6.54
C GLY A 19 -2.37 20.95 6.15
N SER A 20 -2.80 21.78 7.11
CA SER A 20 -3.37 23.10 6.80
C SER A 20 -2.30 24.06 6.27
N SER A 21 -2.61 24.79 5.20
CA SER A 21 -1.68 25.81 4.68
C SER A 21 -1.56 27.00 5.63
N GLN A 22 -0.40 27.66 5.65
CA GLN A 22 -0.18 28.88 6.44
C GLN A 22 -1.17 30.00 6.10
N VAL A 23 -1.68 30.05 4.86
CA VAL A 23 -2.71 31.01 4.43
C VAL A 23 -4.05 30.72 5.11
N ALA A 24 -4.44 29.44 5.17
CA ALA A 24 -5.67 29.02 5.83
C ALA A 24 -5.61 29.28 7.34
N LEU A 25 -4.49 28.93 7.97
CA LEU A 25 -4.25 29.17 9.40
C LEU A 25 -4.27 30.67 9.74
N SER A 26 -3.64 31.50 8.90
CA SER A 26 -3.61 32.95 9.08
C SER A 26 -5.02 33.56 9.02
N LYS A 27 -5.87 33.10 8.09
CA LYS A 27 -7.26 33.54 8.00
C LYS A 27 -8.11 33.06 9.17
N LYS A 28 -7.89 31.82 9.63
CA LYS A 28 -8.69 31.18 10.67
C LYS A 28 -8.37 31.72 12.07
N HIS A 29 -7.09 31.87 12.38
CA HIS A 29 -6.61 32.24 13.72
C HIS A 29 -6.22 33.72 13.84
N GLY A 30 -6.33 34.49 12.76
CA GLY A 30 -6.04 35.93 12.74
C GLY A 30 -4.56 36.29 12.91
N CYS A 31 -3.67 35.31 12.96
CA CYS A 31 -2.23 35.51 13.05
C CYS A 31 -1.62 35.77 11.66
N SER A 32 -0.50 36.49 11.60
CA SER A 32 0.17 36.75 10.32
C SER A 32 0.90 35.50 9.83
N ARG A 33 0.94 35.28 8.50
CA ARG A 33 1.75 34.22 7.89
C ARG A 33 3.22 34.25 8.32
N GLY A 34 3.78 35.45 8.47
CA GLY A 34 5.16 35.63 8.93
C GLY A 34 5.40 35.18 10.38
N ALA A 35 4.39 35.30 11.24
CA ALA A 35 4.46 34.78 12.62
C ALA A 35 4.41 33.24 12.62
N ILE A 36 3.51 32.62 11.84
CA ILE A 36 3.46 31.16 11.66
C ILE A 36 4.80 30.63 11.11
N GLN A 37 5.37 31.29 10.09
CA GLN A 37 6.67 30.89 9.50
C GLN A 37 7.81 30.93 10.52
N LYS A 38 7.81 31.90 11.44
CA LYS A 38 8.82 31.99 12.51
C LYS A 38 8.70 30.84 13.50
N HIS A 39 7.49 30.46 13.89
CA HIS A 39 7.26 29.31 14.77
C HIS A 39 7.65 27.99 14.09
N ILE A 40 7.28 27.80 12.82
CA ILE A 40 7.70 26.64 12.03
C ILE A 40 9.24 26.51 12.02
N ALA A 41 9.96 27.60 11.78
CA ALA A 41 11.43 27.58 11.73
C ALA A 41 12.09 27.41 13.11
N ALA A 42 11.52 28.01 14.16
CA ALA A 42 12.08 27.97 15.51
C ALA A 42 11.84 26.64 16.22
N GLU A 43 10.69 25.99 15.96
CA GLU A 43 10.23 24.80 16.67
C GLU A 43 10.20 23.54 15.78
N GLY A 44 10.55 23.68 14.50
CA GLY A 44 10.70 22.57 13.57
C GLY A 44 9.38 21.90 13.16
N TRP A 45 8.29 22.65 13.04
CA TRP A 45 6.99 22.09 12.67
C TRP A 45 7.03 21.50 11.24
N ALA A 46 6.50 20.29 11.07
CA ALA A 46 6.47 19.59 9.79
C ALA A 46 5.08 19.04 9.51
N GLN A 47 4.61 19.15 8.26
CA GLN A 47 3.31 18.58 7.87
C GLN A 47 3.42 17.08 7.63
N ASP A 48 2.44 16.31 8.09
CA ASP A 48 2.28 14.92 7.68
C ASP A 48 1.71 14.86 6.26
N VAL A 49 2.62 14.86 5.29
CA VAL A 49 2.28 14.73 3.86
C VAL A 49 2.12 13.26 3.42
N THR A 50 2.30 12.31 4.32
CA THR A 50 2.23 10.86 4.02
C THR A 50 0.89 10.48 3.39
N PRO A 51 -0.28 10.91 3.89
CA PRO A 51 -1.57 10.57 3.29
C PRO A 51 -1.74 11.17 1.89
N VAL A 52 -1.21 12.37 1.65
CA VAL A 52 -1.27 13.04 0.34
C VAL A 52 -0.38 12.33 -0.67
N ILE A 53 0.82 11.91 -0.25
CA ILE A 53 1.73 11.12 -1.07
C ILE A 53 1.12 9.76 -1.38
N GLN A 54 0.58 9.05 -0.40
CA GLN A 54 -0.10 7.77 -0.59
C GLN A 54 -1.28 7.90 -1.56
N ARG A 55 -2.10 8.95 -1.41
CA ARG A 55 -3.19 9.25 -2.36
C ARG A 55 -2.65 9.53 -3.76
N LYS A 56 -1.58 10.32 -3.92
CA LYS A 56 -0.97 10.59 -5.23
C LYS A 56 -0.30 9.37 -5.85
N VAL A 57 0.26 8.47 -5.05
CA VAL A 57 0.80 7.19 -5.50
C VAL A 57 -0.35 6.31 -5.97
N ALA A 58 -1.42 6.18 -5.18
CA ALA A 58 -2.63 5.48 -5.58
C ALA A 58 -3.26 6.10 -6.84
N GLU A 59 -3.30 7.44 -6.97
CA GLU A 59 -3.75 8.15 -8.16
C GLU A 59 -2.78 8.01 -9.34
N LYS A 60 -1.48 7.74 -9.17
CA LYS A 60 -0.57 7.47 -10.29
C LYS A 60 -0.66 6.02 -10.74
N VAL A 61 -0.84 5.12 -9.78
CA VAL A 61 -1.07 3.69 -10.02
C VAL A 61 -2.45 3.47 -10.65
N ALA A 62 -3.49 4.20 -10.19
CA ALA A 62 -4.87 4.11 -10.67
C ALA A 62 -5.23 5.17 -11.74
N GLY A 63 -4.44 6.24 -11.88
CA GLY A 63 -4.71 7.39 -12.78
C GLY A 63 -4.48 7.13 -14.26
N VAL A 64 -4.36 5.86 -14.65
CA VAL A 64 -4.68 5.43 -16.01
C VAL A 64 -6.19 5.63 -16.31
N VAL A 65 -7.04 5.91 -15.31
CA VAL A 65 -8.51 5.74 -15.46
C VAL A 65 -9.35 7.02 -15.30
N ALA A 66 -8.77 8.22 -15.11
CA ALA A 66 -9.55 9.47 -15.07
C ALA A 66 -9.68 10.11 -16.47
N GLY A 67 -10.73 9.75 -17.22
CA GLY A 67 -11.08 10.35 -18.53
C GLY A 67 -11.21 9.37 -19.71
N CYS A 68 -11.05 8.07 -19.46
CA CYS A 68 -11.10 7.04 -20.51
C CYS A 68 -12.54 6.54 -20.78
N SER A 69 -12.85 6.28 -22.05
CA SER A 69 -14.05 5.57 -22.46
C SER A 69 -14.09 4.16 -21.83
N PRO A 70 -15.26 3.52 -21.67
CA PRO A 70 -15.37 2.19 -21.08
C PRO A 70 -14.40 1.16 -21.70
N GLU A 71 -14.15 1.25 -23.01
CA GLU A 71 -13.23 0.36 -23.75
C GLU A 71 -11.77 0.56 -23.31
N LYS A 72 -11.35 1.81 -23.11
CA LYS A 72 -10.01 2.13 -22.61
C LYS A 72 -9.83 1.71 -21.14
N LYS A 73 -10.90 1.78 -20.35
CA LYS A 73 -10.89 1.25 -18.97
C LYS A 73 -10.75 -0.26 -18.95
N ALA A 74 -11.49 -0.97 -19.81
CA ALA A 74 -11.39 -2.42 -19.95
C ALA A 74 -9.96 -2.84 -20.37
N ALA A 75 -9.41 -2.21 -21.42
CA ALA A 75 -8.05 -2.49 -21.87
C ALA A 75 -6.99 -2.23 -20.77
N ALA A 76 -7.14 -1.16 -19.98
CA ALA A 76 -6.23 -0.87 -18.88
C ALA A 76 -6.35 -1.89 -17.72
N LEU A 77 -7.56 -2.39 -17.46
CA LEU A 77 -7.79 -3.46 -16.49
C LEU A 77 -7.21 -4.79 -16.96
N ASP A 78 -7.40 -5.14 -18.23
CA ASP A 78 -6.83 -6.34 -18.84
C ASP A 78 -5.30 -6.30 -18.79
N GLU A 79 -4.68 -5.16 -19.15
CA GLU A 79 -3.22 -4.98 -19.05
C GLU A 79 -2.72 -5.10 -17.59
N ALA A 80 -3.47 -4.57 -16.62
CA ALA A 80 -3.15 -4.72 -15.21
C ALA A 80 -3.29 -6.17 -14.72
N ALA A 81 -4.30 -6.89 -15.22
CA ALA A 81 -4.50 -8.31 -14.95
C ALA A 81 -3.37 -9.14 -15.56
N ASP A 82 -2.96 -8.87 -16.79
CA ASP A 82 -1.85 -9.54 -17.48
C ASP A 82 -0.53 -9.36 -16.73
N ARG A 83 -0.21 -8.14 -16.28
CA ARG A 83 0.97 -7.89 -15.45
C ARG A 83 0.95 -8.71 -14.16
N THR A 84 -0.20 -8.78 -13.51
CA THR A 84 -0.39 -9.56 -12.28
C THR A 84 -0.25 -11.06 -12.55
N ALA A 85 -0.84 -11.55 -13.65
CA ALA A 85 -0.76 -12.94 -14.08
C ALA A 85 0.68 -13.35 -14.43
N ALA A 86 1.47 -12.45 -15.02
CA ALA A 86 2.88 -12.67 -15.31
C ALA A 86 3.71 -12.85 -14.03
N VAL A 87 3.44 -12.06 -12.97
CA VAL A 87 4.11 -12.22 -11.65
C VAL A 87 3.80 -13.60 -11.07
N VAL A 88 2.52 -13.99 -11.05
CA VAL A 88 2.09 -15.29 -10.51
C VAL A 88 2.67 -16.45 -11.30
N THR A 89 2.70 -16.34 -12.63
CA THR A 89 3.28 -17.37 -13.51
C THR A 89 4.76 -17.55 -13.22
N ARG A 90 5.52 -16.45 -13.20
CA ARG A 90 6.95 -16.48 -12.88
C ARG A 90 7.21 -17.05 -11.48
N HIS A 91 6.38 -16.73 -10.49
CA HIS A 91 6.51 -17.33 -9.15
C HIS A 91 6.40 -18.85 -9.19
N ARG A 92 5.49 -19.41 -10.00
CA ARG A 92 5.34 -20.85 -10.18
C ARG A 92 6.55 -21.47 -10.86
N ASP A 93 7.03 -20.86 -11.94
CA ASP A 93 8.21 -21.34 -12.67
C ASP A 93 9.45 -21.40 -11.75
N GLU A 94 9.64 -20.38 -10.92
CA GLU A 94 10.73 -20.34 -9.94
C GLU A 94 10.64 -21.46 -8.89
N TRP A 95 9.43 -21.90 -8.53
CA TRP A 95 9.23 -23.04 -7.65
C TRP A 95 9.54 -24.37 -8.35
N ASP A 96 9.23 -24.49 -9.64
CA ASP A 96 9.61 -25.66 -10.42
C ASP A 96 11.13 -25.76 -10.58
N ASP A 97 11.83 -24.64 -10.81
CA ASP A 97 13.29 -24.59 -10.81
C ASP A 97 13.88 -24.98 -9.44
N HIS A 98 13.31 -24.46 -8.35
CA HIS A 98 13.72 -24.84 -7.00
C HIS A 98 13.52 -26.34 -6.72
N LYS A 99 12.40 -26.91 -7.19
CA LYS A 99 12.12 -28.35 -7.07
C LYS A 99 13.18 -29.19 -7.79
N GLN A 100 13.68 -28.75 -8.94
CA GLN A 100 14.79 -29.43 -9.63
C GLN A 100 16.07 -29.39 -8.79
N LEU A 101 16.40 -28.26 -8.16
CA LEU A 101 17.56 -28.15 -7.26
C LEU A 101 17.47 -29.14 -6.09
N VAL A 102 16.30 -29.24 -5.45
CA VAL A 102 16.06 -30.20 -4.36
C VAL A 102 16.19 -31.64 -4.84
N THR A 103 15.58 -31.95 -5.98
CA THR A 103 15.62 -33.30 -6.57
C THR A 103 17.06 -33.74 -6.83
N ASN A 104 17.87 -32.87 -7.43
CA ASN A 104 19.27 -33.16 -7.73
C ASN A 104 20.10 -33.31 -6.46
N ALA A 105 19.90 -32.43 -5.46
CA ALA A 105 20.60 -32.52 -4.18
C ALA A 105 20.33 -33.85 -3.46
N ILE A 106 19.09 -34.33 -3.47
CA ILE A 106 18.70 -35.62 -2.87
C ILE A 106 19.28 -36.78 -3.66
N ALA A 107 19.14 -36.77 -4.99
CA ALA A 107 19.62 -37.84 -5.85
C ALA A 107 21.13 -38.06 -5.71
N GLU A 108 21.89 -36.98 -5.58
CA GLU A 108 23.34 -37.01 -5.41
C GLU A 108 23.80 -37.17 -3.95
N GLN A 109 22.87 -37.14 -2.99
CA GLN A 109 23.15 -37.10 -1.55
C GLN A 109 24.15 -35.99 -1.16
N ASP A 110 24.12 -34.87 -1.89
CA ASP A 110 25.05 -33.76 -1.71
C ASP A 110 24.44 -32.74 -0.73
N PHE A 111 24.99 -32.72 0.49
CA PHE A 111 24.58 -31.82 1.55
C PHE A 111 24.83 -30.33 1.21
N GLY A 112 25.88 -30.04 0.43
CA GLY A 112 26.16 -28.69 -0.06
C GLY A 112 25.07 -28.20 -1.02
N LYS A 113 24.68 -29.05 -1.97
CA LYS A 113 23.55 -28.77 -2.88
C LYS A 113 22.23 -28.65 -2.12
N ALA A 114 22.00 -29.48 -1.09
CA ALA A 114 20.80 -29.39 -0.26
C ALA A 114 20.73 -28.05 0.50
N LYS A 115 21.86 -27.57 1.02
CA LYS A 115 21.95 -26.24 1.64
C LYS A 115 21.70 -25.12 0.65
N LEU A 116 22.30 -25.21 -0.54
CA LEU A 116 22.06 -24.23 -1.61
C LEU A 116 20.57 -24.17 -1.95
N ALA A 117 19.93 -25.32 -2.19
CA ALA A 117 18.50 -25.39 -2.47
C ALA A 117 17.67 -24.72 -1.37
N LYS A 118 17.97 -25.00 -0.10
CA LYS A 118 17.29 -24.35 1.04
C LYS A 118 17.44 -22.82 1.01
N ILE A 119 18.66 -22.30 0.86
CA ILE A 119 18.91 -20.86 0.81
C ILE A 119 18.19 -20.21 -0.38
N THR A 120 18.15 -20.91 -1.53
CA THR A 120 17.39 -20.47 -2.69
C THR A 120 15.89 -20.39 -2.37
N ALA A 121 15.29 -21.37 -1.70
CA ALA A 121 13.88 -21.30 -1.28
C ALA A 121 13.60 -20.11 -0.36
N GLU A 122 14.46 -19.86 0.63
CA GLU A 122 14.31 -18.72 1.54
C GLU A 122 14.41 -17.39 0.79
N THR A 123 15.36 -17.28 -0.15
CA THR A 123 15.53 -16.10 -1.02
C THR A 123 14.30 -15.87 -1.91
N LEU A 124 13.81 -16.94 -2.55
CA LEU A 124 12.61 -16.89 -3.38
C LEU A 124 11.41 -16.43 -2.55
N LYS A 125 11.20 -17.02 -1.37
CA LYS A 125 10.12 -16.62 -0.46
C LYS A 125 10.16 -15.13 -0.14
N ILE A 126 11.31 -14.59 0.28
CA ILE A 126 11.46 -13.17 0.62
C ILE A 126 11.11 -12.28 -0.58
N ARG A 127 11.63 -12.62 -1.77
CA ARG A 127 11.38 -11.85 -2.98
C ARG A 127 9.90 -11.90 -3.38
N GLN A 128 9.31 -13.10 -3.40
CA GLN A 128 7.91 -13.29 -3.81
C GLN A 128 6.96 -12.63 -2.81
N ASP A 129 7.23 -12.68 -1.51
CA ASP A 129 6.46 -11.95 -0.49
C ASP A 129 6.56 -10.43 -0.70
N GLY A 130 7.74 -9.91 -1.02
CA GLY A 130 7.93 -8.50 -1.34
C GLY A 130 7.16 -8.07 -2.59
N GLU A 131 7.21 -8.87 -3.65
CA GLU A 131 6.47 -8.61 -4.88
C GLU A 131 4.96 -8.71 -4.66
N ARG A 132 4.46 -9.76 -4.00
CA ARG A 132 3.03 -9.88 -3.73
C ARG A 132 2.47 -8.67 -2.97
N LYS A 133 3.23 -8.13 -2.00
CA LYS A 133 2.88 -6.88 -1.31
C LYS A 133 2.89 -5.67 -2.25
N ALA A 134 3.94 -5.53 -3.07
CA ALA A 134 4.07 -4.43 -4.01
C ALA A 134 2.97 -4.41 -5.09
N TRP A 135 2.48 -5.60 -5.48
CA TRP A 135 1.45 -5.78 -6.50
C TRP A 135 0.04 -5.98 -5.91
N GLY A 136 -0.14 -5.86 -4.60
CA GLY A 136 -1.45 -5.96 -3.95
C GLY A 136 -2.07 -7.37 -3.95
N LEU A 137 -1.29 -8.40 -4.25
CA LEU A 137 -1.71 -9.81 -4.27
C LEU A 137 -2.03 -10.38 -2.88
N ASP A 138 -1.64 -9.68 -1.82
CA ASP A 138 -1.88 -10.07 -0.42
C ASP A 138 -3.23 -9.63 0.14
N SER A 139 -4.03 -8.88 -0.64
CA SER A 139 -5.30 -8.28 -0.20
C SER A 139 -6.46 -9.27 0.02
N GLY A 140 -6.18 -10.57 0.08
CA GLY A 140 -7.14 -11.66 0.23
C GLY A 140 -7.31 -12.23 1.64
N GLN A 141 -7.14 -11.47 2.72
CA GLN A 141 -7.40 -11.99 4.08
C GLN A 141 -8.05 -10.99 5.05
N ARG A 142 -9.29 -10.60 4.73
CA ARG A 142 -10.47 -10.63 5.64
C ARG A 142 -11.75 -10.31 4.86
N THR A 143 -12.25 -11.25 4.06
CA THR A 143 -13.70 -11.37 3.84
C THR A 143 -14.24 -12.19 5.02
N GLY A 144 -14.16 -11.60 6.22
CA GLY A 144 -14.90 -12.09 7.38
C GLY A 144 -16.34 -11.63 7.24
N ASP A 145 -17.26 -12.57 7.42
CA ASP A 145 -18.70 -12.37 7.58
C ASP A 145 -19.51 -12.07 6.30
N ILE A 146 -19.49 -13.01 5.35
CA ILE A 146 -20.71 -13.24 4.54
C ILE A 146 -21.39 -14.49 5.11
N ASN A 147 -22.21 -14.28 6.15
CA ASN A 147 -23.20 -15.27 6.56
C ASN A 147 -24.24 -15.38 5.44
N VAL A 148 -24.05 -16.35 4.53
CA VAL A 148 -25.15 -16.81 3.67
C VAL A 148 -26.01 -17.73 4.52
N SER A 149 -27.02 -17.16 5.19
CA SER A 149 -28.13 -17.92 5.75
C SER A 149 -28.96 -18.47 4.59
N ILE A 150 -28.68 -19.71 4.19
CA ILE A 150 -29.59 -20.48 3.35
C ILE A 150 -30.72 -20.96 4.28
N ASN A 151 -31.82 -20.22 4.32
CA ASN A 151 -33.07 -20.74 4.89
C ASN A 151 -33.62 -21.76 3.88
N GLY A 152 -33.23 -23.02 4.05
CA GLY A 152 -33.86 -24.15 3.40
C GLY A 152 -35.02 -24.66 4.23
N ASP A 153 -36.17 -23.99 4.13
CA ASP A 153 -37.45 -24.59 4.52
C ASP A 153 -37.89 -25.47 3.35
N ASP A 154 -37.40 -26.71 3.33
CA ASP A 154 -38.03 -27.80 2.57
C ASP A 154 -38.20 -28.96 3.56
N GLU A 155 -39.21 -28.80 4.42
CA GLU A 155 -39.74 -29.91 5.20
C GLU A 155 -40.38 -30.90 4.23
N GLY A 156 -39.75 -32.07 4.13
CA GLY A 156 -40.35 -33.24 3.52
C GLY A 156 -41.67 -33.58 4.21
N VAL A 157 -42.75 -33.52 3.45
CA VAL A 157 -44.02 -34.13 3.81
C VAL A 157 -44.20 -35.38 2.96
N LEU A 158 -44.01 -36.52 3.65
CA LEU A 158 -44.59 -37.86 3.46
C LEU A 158 -44.61 -38.48 2.05
#